data_AF-A0AAU3FX95-F1
#
_entry.id   AF-A0AAU3FX95-F1
#
_cell.length_a   1.000
_cell.length_b   1.000
_cell.length_c   1.000
_cell.angle_alpha   90.00
_cell.angle_beta   90.00
_cell.angle_gamma   90.00
#
_symmetry.space_group_name_H-M   'P 1'
#
loop_
_entity.id
_entity.type
_entity.pdbx_description
1 polymer ?
#
loop_
_entity_poly.entity_id
_entity_poly.type
_entity_poly.pdbx_seq_one_letter_code
_entity_poly.pdbx_strand_id
1 'polypeptide(L)'
;MANVTTPLLTTAEIAALALSLAHLGEGPQAVTARRGLRNVFENLDFGDDVVAATLDTLTTPLPPDVARRARTIAGAVTSRQVVRLHYRDAGGRVTSRDVEPVTCLVHRDHWYLVGWCRTKVGIRAFRFDRIVAVEPTLVPARAHRAERYLPFQRRKAPDRHLSRTPAHVTDRRTA
;
A
#
# COMPACT_ATOMS: atom_id res chain seq x y z
N MET A 1 -21.92 24.02 -4.41
CA MET A 1 -21.97 22.54 -4.48
C MET A 1 -20.57 22.05 -4.79
N ALA A 2 -19.81 21.60 -3.79
CA ALA A 2 -18.45 21.11 -4.01
C ALA A 2 -18.55 19.68 -4.56
N ASN A 3 -18.19 19.51 -5.82
CA ASN A 3 -18.09 18.20 -6.44
C ASN A 3 -16.89 17.50 -5.81
N VAL A 4 -17.14 16.62 -4.84
CA VAL A 4 -16.09 15.78 -4.27
C VAL A 4 -15.77 14.74 -5.34
N THR A 5 -14.78 15.04 -6.18
CA THR A 5 -14.22 14.10 -7.13
C THR A 5 -13.61 12.97 -6.32
N THR A 6 -14.36 11.90 -6.11
CA THR A 6 -13.81 10.65 -5.60
C THR A 6 -12.68 10.24 -6.53
N PRO A 7 -11.47 9.97 -6.03
CA PRO A 7 -10.38 9.51 -6.89
C PRO A 7 -10.83 8.22 -7.58
N LEU A 8 -10.67 8.18 -8.90
CA LEU A 8 -11.11 7.07 -9.76
C LEU A 8 -10.47 5.72 -9.38
N LEU A 9 -9.35 5.77 -8.67
CA LEU A 9 -8.61 4.63 -8.14
C LEU A 9 -8.19 4.90 -6.69
N THR A 10 -8.41 3.90 -5.84
CA THR A 10 -7.92 3.85 -4.46
C THR A 10 -6.41 3.60 -4.42
N THR A 11 -5.76 3.95 -3.30
CA THR A 11 -4.34 3.64 -3.05
C THR A 11 -4.04 2.15 -3.21
N ALA A 12 -4.99 1.27 -2.85
CA ALA A 12 -4.85 -0.16 -3.00
C ALA A 12 -4.89 -0.61 -4.47
N GLU A 13 -5.73 -0.01 -5.30
CA GLU A 13 -5.79 -0.29 -6.74
C GLU A 13 -4.53 0.21 -7.46
N ILE A 14 -4.02 1.39 -7.07
CA ILE A 14 -2.77 1.92 -7.60
C ILE A 14 -1.59 1.02 -7.21
N ALA A 15 -1.56 0.55 -5.96
CA ALA A 15 -0.59 -0.46 -5.51
C ALA A 15 -0.70 -1.78 -6.28
N ALA A 16 -1.92 -2.23 -6.59
CA ALA A 16 -2.15 -3.46 -7.36
C ALA A 16 -1.70 -3.33 -8.82
N LEU A 17 -1.99 -2.19 -9.46
CA LEU A 17 -1.44 -1.85 -10.78
C LEU A 17 0.09 -1.78 -10.74
N ALA A 18 0.66 -1.26 -9.66
CA ALA A 18 2.09 -1.20 -9.47
C ALA A 18 2.77 -2.55 -9.45
N LEU A 19 2.17 -3.41 -8.66
CA LEU A 19 2.59 -4.77 -8.46
C LEU A 19 2.44 -5.61 -9.75
N SER A 20 1.42 -5.30 -10.56
CA SER A 20 1.21 -5.90 -11.88
C SER A 20 2.21 -5.42 -12.93
N LEU A 21 2.58 -4.13 -12.94
CA LEU A 21 3.64 -3.64 -13.82
C LEU A 21 5.02 -4.19 -13.45
N ALA A 22 5.32 -4.35 -12.16
CA ALA A 22 6.55 -5.00 -11.71
C ALA A 22 6.66 -6.45 -12.22
N HIS A 23 5.54 -7.08 -12.55
CA HIS A 23 5.45 -8.40 -13.17
C HIS A 23 5.84 -8.47 -14.64
N LEU A 24 5.68 -7.39 -15.40
CA LEU A 24 5.99 -7.37 -16.83
C LEU A 24 7.50 -7.46 -17.14
N GLY A 25 8.37 -7.33 -16.12
CA GLY A 25 9.83 -7.45 -16.30
C GLY A 25 10.43 -6.31 -17.12
N GLU A 26 11.49 -6.62 -17.87
CA GLU A 26 12.12 -5.72 -18.84
C GLU A 26 11.74 -6.19 -20.24
N GLY A 27 11.16 -5.30 -21.06
CA GLY A 27 10.69 -5.63 -22.41
C GLY A 27 9.82 -4.53 -23.01
N PRO A 28 9.58 -4.55 -24.34
CA PRO A 28 8.87 -3.49 -25.04
C PRO A 28 7.43 -3.28 -24.54
N GLN A 29 6.76 -4.34 -24.09
CA GLN A 29 5.42 -4.27 -23.48
C GLN A 29 5.47 -3.57 -22.12
N ALA A 30 6.48 -3.85 -21.30
CA ALA A 30 6.67 -3.20 -20.01
C ALA A 30 6.94 -1.70 -20.18
N VAL A 31 7.79 -1.32 -21.14
CA VAL A 31 8.07 0.09 -21.49
C VAL A 31 6.79 0.79 -21.96
N THR A 32 6.03 0.16 -22.85
CA THR A 32 4.78 0.71 -23.38
C THR A 32 3.73 0.89 -22.29
N ALA A 33 3.57 -0.10 -21.40
CA ALA A 33 2.64 -0.03 -20.28
C ALA A 33 3.01 1.08 -19.28
N ARG A 34 4.30 1.23 -18.94
CA ARG A 34 4.81 2.33 -18.09
C ARG A 34 4.53 3.71 -18.71
N ARG A 35 4.78 3.86 -20.01
CA ARG A 35 4.50 5.12 -20.73
C ARG A 35 3.02 5.45 -20.76
N GLY A 36 2.17 4.47 -21.06
CA GLY A 36 0.71 4.65 -21.07
C GLY A 36 0.17 5.07 -19.71
N LEU A 37 0.64 4.43 -18.63
CA LEU A 37 0.24 4.80 -17.28
C LEU A 37 0.73 6.19 -16.88
N ARG A 38 1.95 6.59 -17.25
CA ARG A 38 2.43 7.95 -17.02
C ARG A 38 1.50 8.99 -17.64
N ASN A 39 1.09 8.80 -18.90
CA ASN A 39 0.15 9.70 -19.58
C ASN A 39 -1.23 9.74 -18.90
N VAL A 40 -1.74 8.61 -18.43
CA VAL A 40 -3.03 8.57 -17.70
C VAL A 40 -2.92 9.32 -16.37
N PHE A 41 -1.80 9.16 -15.66
CA PHE A 41 -1.60 9.75 -14.34
C PHE A 41 -1.26 11.24 -14.36
N GLU A 42 -0.61 11.75 -15.40
CA GLU A 42 -0.37 13.19 -15.59
C GLU A 42 -1.67 14.01 -15.61
N ASN A 43 -2.80 13.37 -15.92
CA ASN A 43 -4.11 14.02 -16.02
C ASN A 43 -5.01 13.77 -14.80
N LEU A 44 -4.50 13.11 -13.75
CA LEU A 44 -5.26 12.78 -12.55
C LEU A 44 -4.68 13.51 -11.34
N ASP A 45 -5.53 14.28 -10.64
CA ASP A 45 -5.14 14.95 -9.40
C ASP A 45 -5.25 13.97 -8.22
N PHE A 46 -4.11 13.48 -7.75
CA PHE A 46 -4.02 12.60 -6.59
C PHE A 46 -3.67 13.43 -5.36
N GLY A 47 -4.66 13.77 -4.54
CA GLY A 47 -4.47 14.51 -3.29
C GLY A 47 -3.73 13.76 -2.17
N ASP A 48 -2.91 12.74 -2.50
CA ASP A 48 -2.16 11.91 -1.54
C ASP A 48 -0.71 11.70 -2.04
N ASP A 49 0.27 12.25 -1.31
CA ASP A 49 1.70 12.13 -1.60
C ASP A 49 2.18 10.66 -1.70
N VAL A 50 1.52 9.74 -0.97
CA VAL A 50 1.80 8.30 -1.03
C VAL A 50 1.45 7.74 -2.40
N VAL A 51 0.37 8.24 -3.01
CA VAL A 51 -0.04 7.84 -4.36
C VAL A 51 0.94 8.36 -5.38
N ALA A 52 1.30 9.65 -5.35
CA ALA A 52 2.29 10.23 -6.27
C ALA A 52 3.64 9.49 -6.22
N ALA A 53 4.15 9.18 -5.02
CA ALA A 53 5.37 8.40 -4.86
C ALA A 53 5.23 6.96 -5.37
N THR A 54 4.07 6.34 -5.16
CA THR A 54 3.77 4.99 -5.70
C THR A 54 3.77 5.01 -7.23
N LEU A 55 3.28 6.09 -7.85
CA LEU A 55 3.21 6.30 -9.30
C LEU A 55 4.56 6.56 -9.97
N ASP A 56 5.42 7.36 -9.35
CA ASP A 56 6.78 7.60 -9.86
C ASP A 56 7.57 6.28 -9.90
N THR A 57 7.46 5.52 -8.81
CA THR A 57 8.12 4.22 -8.69
C THR A 57 7.53 3.16 -9.62
N LEU A 58 6.29 3.37 -10.05
CA LEU A 58 5.57 2.56 -10.99
C LEU A 58 6.08 2.69 -12.43
N THR A 59 6.48 3.90 -12.77
CA THR A 59 6.90 4.29 -14.11
C THR A 59 8.42 4.22 -14.30
N THR A 60 9.16 3.99 -13.21
CA THR A 60 10.62 3.81 -13.19
C THR A 60 11.00 2.33 -13.00
N PRO A 61 11.94 1.79 -13.80
CA PRO A 61 12.39 0.40 -13.65
C PRO A 61 13.03 0.13 -12.27
N LEU A 62 12.66 -0.96 -11.62
CA LEU A 62 13.31 -1.44 -10.39
C LEU A 62 14.57 -2.25 -10.72
N PRO A 63 15.60 -2.25 -9.84
CA PRO A 63 16.74 -3.16 -9.98
C PRO A 63 16.27 -4.62 -10.14
N PRO A 64 16.90 -5.44 -11.01
CA PRO A 64 16.38 -6.77 -11.39
C PRO A 64 16.05 -7.70 -10.21
N ASP A 65 16.91 -7.71 -9.18
CA ASP A 65 16.67 -8.52 -7.98
C ASP A 65 15.49 -8.04 -7.16
N VAL A 66 15.32 -6.72 -7.04
CA VAL A 66 14.18 -6.12 -6.34
C VAL A 66 12.91 -6.40 -7.13
N ALA A 67 12.95 -6.28 -8.45
CA ALA A 67 11.82 -6.61 -9.33
C ALA A 67 11.42 -8.09 -9.21
N ARG A 68 12.39 -9.03 -9.19
CA ARG A 68 12.10 -10.46 -8.98
C ARG A 68 11.41 -10.71 -7.65
N ARG A 69 11.90 -10.13 -6.56
CA ARG A 69 11.26 -10.27 -5.24
C ARG A 69 9.86 -9.64 -5.23
N ALA A 70 9.71 -8.47 -5.84
CA ALA A 70 8.42 -7.80 -6.01
C ALA A 70 7.40 -8.71 -6.71
N ARG A 71 7.81 -9.41 -7.77
CA ARG A 71 6.96 -10.39 -8.48
C ARG A 71 6.51 -11.55 -7.59
N THR A 72 7.41 -12.13 -6.80
CA THR A 72 7.01 -13.20 -5.89
C THR A 72 6.01 -12.72 -4.83
N ILE A 73 6.26 -11.54 -4.25
CA ILE A 73 5.36 -10.92 -3.27
C ILE A 73 4.00 -10.60 -3.90
N ALA A 74 4.02 -10.05 -5.11
CA ALA A 74 2.86 -9.77 -5.92
C ALA A 74 1.96 -11.00 -6.12
N GLY A 75 2.56 -12.10 -6.57
CA GLY A 75 1.84 -13.35 -6.74
C GLY A 75 1.21 -13.81 -5.43
N ALA A 76 1.94 -13.71 -4.31
CA ALA A 76 1.44 -14.10 -2.99
C ALA A 76 0.27 -13.22 -2.50
N VAL A 77 0.28 -11.91 -2.79
CA VAL A 77 -0.87 -11.01 -2.51
C VAL A 77 -2.09 -11.46 -3.31
N THR A 78 -1.94 -11.62 -4.63
CA THR A 78 -3.04 -11.98 -5.54
C THR A 78 -3.63 -13.35 -5.21
N SER A 79 -2.76 -14.34 -4.99
CA SER A 79 -3.16 -15.71 -4.65
C SER A 79 -3.56 -15.88 -3.19
N ARG A 80 -3.49 -14.81 -2.36
CA ARG A 80 -3.74 -14.84 -0.92
C ARG A 80 -2.97 -15.96 -0.22
N GLN A 81 -1.67 -16.01 -0.45
CA GLN A 81 -0.77 -17.00 0.12
C GLN A 81 0.24 -16.35 1.07
N VAL A 82 0.59 -17.07 2.12
CA VAL A 82 1.67 -16.70 3.04
C VAL A 82 2.99 -16.74 2.27
N VAL A 83 3.83 -15.73 2.54
CA VAL A 83 5.16 -15.64 2.00
C VAL A 83 6.18 -15.74 3.14
N ARG A 84 7.27 -16.47 2.89
CA ARG A 84 8.43 -16.52 3.79
C ARG A 84 9.47 -15.52 3.32
N LEU A 85 9.83 -14.60 4.21
CA LEU A 85 10.86 -13.58 3.97
C LEU A 85 12.11 -13.92 4.75
N HIS A 86 13.27 -13.83 4.11
CA HIS A 86 14.55 -13.63 4.79
C HIS A 86 14.79 -12.13 4.91
N TYR A 87 14.52 -11.58 6.09
CA TYR A 87 14.52 -10.14 6.31
C TYR A 87 15.70 -9.70 7.17
N ARG A 88 16.48 -8.77 6.64
CA ARG A 88 17.58 -8.12 7.35
C ARG A 88 17.06 -6.93 8.14
N ASP A 89 17.14 -6.99 9.47
CA ASP A 89 16.72 -5.89 10.32
C ASP A 89 17.70 -4.70 10.29
N ALA A 90 17.39 -3.64 11.04
CA ALA A 90 18.22 -2.43 11.08
C ALA A 90 19.62 -2.68 11.69
N GLY A 91 19.77 -3.72 12.52
CA GLY A 91 21.05 -4.14 13.08
C GLY A 91 21.82 -5.10 12.18
N GLY A 92 21.33 -5.36 10.96
CA GLY A 92 21.96 -6.26 9.99
C GLY A 92 21.66 -7.74 10.21
N ARG A 93 20.88 -8.11 11.23
CA ARG A 93 20.56 -9.52 11.50
C ARG A 93 19.49 -10.02 10.53
N VAL A 94 19.77 -11.13 9.86
CA VAL A 94 18.82 -11.80 8.98
C VAL A 94 17.92 -12.73 9.79
N THR A 95 16.61 -12.63 9.60
CA THR A 95 15.61 -13.46 10.27
C THR A 95 14.56 -13.95 9.28
N SER A 96 14.08 -15.17 9.47
CA SER A 96 12.95 -15.70 8.69
C SER A 96 11.62 -15.22 9.26
N ARG A 97 10.72 -14.75 8.39
CA ARG A 97 9.40 -14.22 8.74
C ARG A 97 8.34 -14.81 7.83
N ASP A 98 7.38 -15.52 8.42
CA ASP A 98 6.17 -15.90 7.69
C ASP A 98 5.17 -14.75 7.78
N VAL A 99 4.80 -14.23 6.61
CA VAL A 99 4.01 -13.01 6.45
C VAL A 99 2.78 -13.31 5.62
N GLU A 100 1.62 -12.93 6.12
CA GLU A 100 0.39 -12.87 5.34
C GLU A 100 0.35 -11.52 4.63
N PRO A 101 0.61 -11.48 3.31
CA PRO A 101 0.79 -10.23 2.60
C PRO A 101 -0.57 -9.56 2.38
N VAL A 102 -0.61 -8.24 2.58
CA VAL A 102 -1.85 -7.45 2.47
C VAL A 102 -1.79 -6.53 1.27
N THR A 103 -0.75 -5.71 1.18
CA THR A 103 -0.53 -4.81 0.05
C THR A 103 0.94 -4.40 -0.03
N CYS A 104 1.35 -3.84 -1.16
CA CYS A 104 2.63 -3.17 -1.32
C CYS A 104 2.41 -1.67 -1.48
N LEU A 105 3.32 -0.84 -0.99
CA LEU A 105 3.23 0.61 -1.12
C LEU A 105 4.62 1.24 -1.16
N VAL A 106 4.68 2.49 -1.60
CA VAL A 106 5.89 3.31 -1.51
C VAL A 106 5.75 4.33 -0.39
N HIS A 107 6.79 4.50 0.42
CA HIS A 107 6.87 5.56 1.41
C HIS A 107 8.30 6.07 1.54
N ARG A 108 8.50 7.39 1.46
CA ARG A 108 9.82 8.04 1.51
C ARG A 108 10.85 7.31 0.63
N ASP A 109 10.53 7.12 -0.64
CA ASP A 109 11.39 6.51 -1.67
C ASP A 109 11.71 5.02 -1.47
N HIS A 110 10.99 4.33 -0.59
CA HIS A 110 11.19 2.90 -0.35
C HIS A 110 9.91 2.10 -0.56
N TRP A 111 10.03 0.95 -1.21
CA TRP A 111 8.97 -0.05 -1.27
C TRP A 111 8.82 -0.80 0.03
N TYR A 112 7.57 -0.98 0.45
CA TYR A 112 7.20 -1.77 1.60
C TYR A 112 6.19 -2.85 1.22
N LEU A 113 6.40 -4.05 1.73
CA LEU A 113 5.34 -5.05 1.89
C LEU A 113 4.68 -4.81 3.24
N VAL A 114 3.39 -4.49 3.25
CA VAL A 114 2.58 -4.50 4.46
C VAL A 114 1.96 -5.88 4.61
N GLY A 115 2.14 -6.47 5.79
CA GLY A 115 1.61 -7.80 6.07
C GLY A 115 1.47 -8.11 7.55
N TRP A 116 0.66 -9.12 7.86
CA TRP A 116 0.60 -9.70 9.19
C TRP A 116 1.76 -10.67 9.37
N CYS A 117 2.70 -10.34 10.25
CA CYS A 117 3.82 -11.20 10.59
C CYS A 117 3.37 -12.25 11.61
N ARG A 118 3.35 -13.52 11.22
CA ARG A 118 2.97 -14.64 12.11
C ARG A 118 3.94 -14.78 13.28
N THR A 119 5.23 -14.60 13.05
CA THR A 119 6.27 -14.70 14.08
C THR A 119 6.16 -13.64 15.17
N LYS A 120 5.60 -12.46 14.83
CA LYS A 120 5.45 -11.34 15.77
C LYS A 120 3.98 -11.05 16.11
N VAL A 121 3.05 -11.86 15.60
CA VAL A 121 1.61 -11.78 15.84
C VAL A 121 1.10 -10.35 15.67
N GLY A 122 1.39 -9.74 14.51
CA GLY A 122 0.98 -8.37 14.28
C GLY A 122 1.40 -7.80 12.93
N ILE A 123 0.83 -6.64 12.61
CA ILE A 123 1.08 -5.94 11.35
C ILE A 123 2.46 -5.28 11.37
N ARG A 124 3.17 -5.45 10.25
CA ARG A 124 4.50 -4.88 10.02
C ARG A 124 4.63 -4.44 8.56
N ALA A 125 5.48 -3.44 8.34
CA ALA A 125 5.91 -3.02 7.02
C ALA A 125 7.37 -3.47 6.82
N PHE A 126 7.63 -4.20 5.74
CA PHE A 126 8.93 -4.77 5.40
C PHE A 126 9.49 -4.06 4.18
N ARG A 127 10.64 -3.38 4.33
CA ARG A 127 11.26 -2.70 3.19
C ARG A 127 11.84 -3.70 2.20
N PHE A 128 11.58 -3.52 0.91
CA PHE A 128 12.03 -4.45 -0.13
C PHE A 128 13.55 -4.55 -0.24
N ASP A 129 14.28 -3.44 -0.03
CA ASP A 129 15.74 -3.40 -0.04
C ASP A 129 16.38 -4.22 1.11
N ARG A 130 15.59 -4.53 2.14
CA ARG A 130 15.98 -5.36 3.28
C ARG A 130 15.48 -6.81 3.19
N ILE A 131 14.70 -7.14 2.17
CA ILE A 131 14.30 -8.52 1.86
C ILE A 131 15.45 -9.16 1.08
N VAL A 132 16.16 -10.07 1.74
CA VAL A 132 17.27 -10.82 1.16
C VAL A 132 16.74 -11.86 0.19
N ALA A 133 15.74 -12.63 0.62
CA ALA A 133 15.06 -13.66 -0.16
C ALA A 133 13.58 -13.72 0.17
N VAL A 134 12.80 -14.26 -0.77
CA VAL A 134 11.35 -14.41 -0.67
C VAL A 134 10.93 -15.73 -1.29
N GLU A 135 10.10 -16.48 -0.57
CA GLU A 135 9.64 -17.80 -0.99
C GLU A 135 8.11 -17.91 -0.78
N PRO A 136 7.36 -18.35 -1.80
CA PRO A 136 5.95 -18.68 -1.61
C PRO A 136 5.83 -19.96 -0.78
N THR A 137 4.96 -19.97 0.22
CA THR A 137 4.78 -21.15 1.08
C THR A 137 3.62 -22.04 0.64
N LEU A 138 2.81 -21.59 -0.33
CA LEU A 138 1.53 -22.18 -0.74
C LEU A 138 0.47 -22.27 0.36
N VAL A 139 0.78 -21.86 1.59
CA VAL A 139 -0.15 -21.82 2.71
C VAL A 139 -1.12 -20.65 2.51
N PRO A 140 -2.45 -20.85 2.64
CA PRO A 140 -3.40 -19.74 2.57
C PRO A 140 -3.15 -18.66 3.63
N ALA A 141 -3.25 -17.40 3.20
CA ALA A 141 -3.25 -16.22 4.06
C ALA A 141 -4.68 -15.83 4.43
N ARG A 142 -4.87 -15.28 5.64
CA ARG A 142 -6.16 -14.72 6.01
C ARG A 142 -6.34 -13.38 5.30
N ALA A 143 -7.59 -13.05 4.97
CA ALA A 143 -7.91 -11.74 4.42
C ALA A 143 -7.78 -10.66 5.52
N HIS A 144 -6.87 -9.71 5.32
CA HIS A 144 -6.74 -8.53 6.18
C HIS A 144 -7.19 -7.29 5.40
N ARG A 145 -8.04 -6.43 6.00
CA ARG A 145 -8.54 -5.20 5.35
C ARG A 145 -7.49 -4.10 5.30
N ALA A 146 -6.88 -3.85 4.14
CA ALA A 146 -5.81 -2.86 3.93
C ALA A 146 -6.10 -1.44 4.49
N GLU A 147 -7.37 -1.03 4.53
CA GLU A 147 -7.88 0.27 5.03
C GLU A 147 -7.41 0.64 6.44
N ARG A 148 -7.02 -0.34 7.26
CA ARG A 148 -6.57 -0.12 8.65
C ARG A 148 -5.04 -0.09 8.81
N TYR A 149 -4.30 -0.24 7.72
CA TYR A 149 -2.92 -0.75 7.76
C TYR A 149 -1.91 0.03 6.93
N LEU A 150 -2.17 1.30 6.62
CA LEU A 150 -1.16 2.20 6.07
C LEU A 150 -0.44 2.90 7.24
N PRO A 151 0.76 2.42 7.68
CA PRO A 151 1.47 2.99 8.84
C PRO A 151 1.99 4.41 8.61
N PHE A 152 1.74 4.97 7.41
CA PHE A 152 2.24 6.25 6.95
C PHE A 152 1.13 7.23 6.56
N GLN A 153 -0.13 6.79 6.53
CA GLN A 153 -1.23 7.73 6.34
C GLN A 153 -1.40 8.55 7.62
N ARG A 154 -1.13 9.86 7.51
CA ARG A 154 -1.64 10.81 8.50
C ARG A 154 -3.16 10.65 8.51
N ARG A 155 -3.71 10.20 9.65
CA ARG A 155 -5.15 10.30 9.89
C ARG A 155 -5.50 11.79 9.80
N LYS A 156 -6.20 12.23 8.75
CA LYS A 156 -6.84 13.55 8.76
C LYS A 156 -7.77 13.52 9.97
N ALA A 157 -7.56 14.42 10.92
CA ALA A 157 -8.45 14.50 12.08
C ALA A 157 -9.89 14.69 11.55
N PRO A 158 -10.89 13.98 12.09
CA PRO A 158 -12.26 14.25 11.72
C PRO A 158 -12.53 15.73 11.96
N ASP A 159 -13.08 16.39 10.95
CA ASP A 159 -13.34 17.82 10.98
C ASP A 159 -14.19 18.13 12.21
N ARG A 160 -13.61 18.85 13.19
CA ARG A 160 -14.27 19.13 14.49
C ARG A 160 -15.37 20.20 14.36
N HIS A 161 -15.90 20.42 13.16
CA HIS A 161 -16.78 21.55 12.84
C HIS A 161 -18.21 21.16 12.49
N LEU A 162 -18.77 20.11 13.11
CA LEU A 162 -20.22 19.94 13.14
C LEU A 162 -20.70 19.23 14.41
N SER A 163 -20.82 19.98 15.51
CA SER A 163 -21.76 19.71 16.60
C SER A 163 -21.82 20.91 17.54
N ARG A 164 -22.42 21.99 17.06
CA ARG A 164 -23.14 22.91 17.95
C ARG A 164 -24.62 22.64 17.73
N THR A 165 -25.15 21.65 18.44
CA THR A 165 -26.59 21.54 18.66
C THR A 165 -26.99 22.77 19.50
N PRO A 166 -27.90 23.65 19.03
CA PRO A 166 -28.43 24.69 19.90
C PRO A 166 -29.29 24.02 20.97
N ALA A 167 -29.00 24.34 22.24
CA ALA A 167 -29.79 23.91 23.37
C ALA A 167 -31.22 24.47 23.23
N HIS A 168 -32.21 23.59 23.19
CA HIS A 168 -33.60 23.95 23.40
C HIS A 168 -33.74 24.52 24.82
N VAL A 169 -33.94 25.83 24.92
CA VAL A 169 -34.44 26.47 26.15
C VAL A 169 -35.93 26.14 26.24
N THR A 170 -36.30 25.29 27.19
CA THR A 170 -37.68 25.10 27.62
C THR A 170 -38.00 26.18 28.65
N ASP A 171 -38.75 27.21 28.26
CA ASP A 171 -39.27 28.19 29.20
C ASP A 171 -40.43 27.56 29.99
N ARG A 172 -40.25 27.46 31.30
CA ARG A 172 -41.31 27.18 32.28
C ARG A 172 -41.52 28.44 33.12
N ARG A 173 -42.65 29.12 32.89
CA ARG A 173 -43.41 29.94 33.86
C ARG A 173 -44.88 29.70 33.48
N THR A 174 -45.85 29.23 34.28
CA THR A 174 -46.22 29.45 35.70
C THR A 174 -46.12 30.90 36.14
N ALA A 175 -47.11 31.71 35.73
CA ALA A 175 -48.12 32.30 36.61
C ALA A 175 -49.20 32.97 35.74
#